data_AF-A0A8J2W654-F1
#
_entry.id   AF-A0A8J2W654-F1
#
_cell.length_a   1.000
_cell.length_b   1.000
_cell.length_c   1.000
_cell.angle_alpha   90.00
_cell.angle_beta   90.00
_cell.angle_gamma   90.00
#
_symmetry.space_group_name_H-M   'P 1'
#
loop_
_entity.id
_entity.type
_entity.pdbx_description
1 polymer ?
#
loop_
_entity_poly.entity_id
_entity_poly.type
_entity_poly.pdbx_seq_one_letter_code
_entity_poly.pdbx_strand_id
1 'polypeptide(L)'
;MPKKNTRKYVFKGNKKQDDGDISDSLMSPCLQISQDIELKDIPSNGEEYLLKVMKERQNYSTVTTCNRDFSKFARNQSCFVKELPHAKAPESLKPTIEWQNIQVADFSKVRMYISRLISNRSLWPKDVINIEIDPDNIAAWMNLFENKDPKLSCVLGLHHALLDHGLEILIEMLDKVKPGSTINYKTGQWIYAFLACTRQPLLSDTTSILRNLARKCAEIRSHLNTEM
;
A
#
# COMPACT_ATOMS: atom_id res chain seq x y z
N MET A 1 -15.10 19.65 -44.24
CA MET A 1 -15.20 18.59 -43.21
C MET A 1 -14.24 17.46 -43.54
N PRO A 2 -13.19 17.21 -42.73
CA PRO A 2 -12.22 16.16 -43.03
C PRO A 2 -12.77 14.80 -42.57
N LYS A 3 -12.90 13.86 -43.52
CA LYS A 3 -13.20 12.45 -43.24
C LYS A 3 -12.04 11.86 -42.45
N LYS A 4 -12.22 11.68 -41.13
CA LYS A 4 -11.24 10.97 -40.29
C LYS A 4 -11.22 9.50 -40.71
N ASN A 5 -10.11 9.10 -41.32
CA ASN A 5 -9.84 7.75 -41.79
C ASN A 5 -9.77 6.81 -40.58
N THR A 6 -10.82 6.04 -40.34
CA THR A 6 -10.88 5.03 -39.26
C THR A 6 -9.97 3.86 -39.64
N ARG A 7 -8.69 3.95 -39.27
CA ARG A 7 -7.75 2.84 -39.38
C ARG A 7 -8.31 1.65 -38.59
N LYS A 8 -8.67 0.58 -39.30
CA LYS A 8 -9.04 -0.70 -38.71
C LYS A 8 -7.80 -1.29 -38.04
N TYR A 9 -7.78 -1.32 -36.71
CA TYR A 9 -6.76 -2.06 -35.97
C TYR A 9 -7.19 -3.52 -35.88
N VAL A 10 -6.46 -4.39 -36.56
CA VAL A 10 -6.61 -5.85 -36.42
C VAL A 10 -5.53 -6.31 -35.46
N PHE A 11 -5.92 -6.77 -34.27
CA PHE A 11 -4.99 -7.39 -33.34
C PHE A 11 -4.54 -8.73 -33.92
N LYS A 12 -3.30 -8.79 -34.41
CA LYS A 12 -2.67 -10.07 -34.75
C LYS A 12 -2.13 -10.68 -33.46
N GLY A 13 -2.83 -11.67 -32.93
CA GLY A 13 -2.28 -12.53 -31.90
C GLY A 13 -1.06 -13.24 -32.47
N ASN A 14 0.13 -12.91 -31.98
CA ASN A 14 1.35 -13.64 -32.30
C ASN A 14 1.22 -15.04 -31.71
N LYS A 15 0.93 -16.05 -32.54
CA LYS A 15 1.29 -17.44 -32.21
C LYS A 15 2.80 -17.58 -32.42
N LYS A 16 3.58 -17.19 -31.42
CA LYS A 16 4.93 -17.73 -31.28
C LYS A 16 4.79 -19.03 -30.50
N GLN A 17 5.16 -20.14 -31.14
CA GLN A 17 5.57 -21.35 -30.43
C GLN A 17 6.84 -20.97 -29.68
N ASP A 18 6.71 -20.72 -28.38
CA ASP A 18 7.82 -20.79 -27.44
C ASP A 18 7.36 -21.79 -26.39
N ASP A 19 7.91 -23.00 -26.49
CA ASP A 19 7.68 -24.10 -25.56
C ASP A 19 8.34 -23.72 -24.22
N GLY A 20 7.60 -23.04 -23.34
CA GLY A 20 8.15 -22.70 -22.02
C GLY A 20 7.52 -21.54 -21.26
N ASP A 21 6.21 -21.31 -21.38
CA ASP A 21 5.42 -20.68 -20.31
C ASP A 21 3.95 -20.68 -20.75
N ILE A 22 3.08 -21.35 -19.98
CA ILE A 22 1.63 -21.16 -20.12
C ILE A 22 1.34 -19.78 -19.52
N SER A 23 1.66 -18.72 -20.27
CA SER A 23 1.31 -17.37 -19.89
C SER A 23 -0.22 -17.29 -19.88
N ASP A 24 -0.79 -16.82 -18.77
CA ASP A 24 -2.21 -16.55 -18.56
C ASP A 24 -2.85 -15.82 -19.76
N SER A 25 -3.28 -16.60 -20.75
CA SER A 25 -3.99 -16.08 -21.91
C SER A 25 -5.43 -15.86 -21.46
N LEU A 26 -5.84 -14.60 -21.38
CA LEU A 26 -7.21 -14.19 -21.01
C LEU A 26 -8.31 -14.87 -21.82
N MET A 27 -7.97 -15.46 -22.98
CA MET A 27 -8.88 -16.19 -23.86
C MET A 27 -8.19 -17.47 -24.38
N SER A 28 -7.95 -18.44 -23.51
CA SER A 28 -7.50 -19.76 -23.94
C SER A 28 -8.64 -20.51 -24.67
N PRO A 29 -8.36 -21.19 -25.81
CA PRO A 29 -9.38 -21.99 -26.48
C PRO A 29 -9.86 -23.15 -25.59
N CYS A 30 -11.14 -23.17 -25.26
CA CYS A 30 -11.76 -24.27 -24.50
C CYS A 30 -12.00 -25.52 -25.37
N LEU A 31 -12.22 -25.32 -26.67
CA LEU A 31 -12.46 -26.39 -27.63
C LEU A 31 -11.37 -26.37 -28.71
N GLN A 32 -10.87 -27.56 -29.05
CA GLN A 32 -9.92 -27.77 -30.13
C GLN A 32 -10.65 -28.18 -31.39
N ILE A 33 -10.15 -27.76 -32.54
CA ILE A 33 -10.69 -28.10 -33.86
C ILE A 33 -9.60 -28.87 -34.60
N SER A 34 -9.94 -30.05 -35.10
CA SER A 34 -9.04 -30.87 -35.91
C SER A 34 -8.68 -30.16 -37.23
N GLN A 35 -7.46 -30.35 -37.72
CA GLN A 35 -6.95 -29.63 -38.91
C GLN A 35 -7.60 -30.07 -40.23
N ASP A 36 -8.26 -31.23 -40.24
CA ASP A 36 -8.77 -31.90 -41.45
C ASP A 36 -10.21 -31.50 -41.82
N ILE A 37 -10.77 -30.48 -41.16
CA ILE A 37 -12.20 -30.15 -41.26
C ILE A 37 -12.43 -29.13 -42.36
N GLU A 38 -13.27 -29.49 -43.32
CA GLU A 38 -13.65 -28.62 -44.43
C GLU A 38 -14.77 -27.64 -44.04
N LEU A 39 -14.73 -26.42 -44.58
CA LEU A 39 -15.79 -25.43 -44.38
C LEU A 39 -16.97 -25.73 -45.29
N LYS A 40 -18.12 -26.09 -44.71
CA LYS A 40 -19.39 -26.29 -45.41
C LYS A 40 -20.35 -25.13 -45.18
N ASP A 41 -21.31 -24.97 -46.11
CA ASP A 41 -22.36 -23.95 -46.00
C ASP A 41 -23.31 -24.23 -44.83
N ILE A 42 -23.69 -25.49 -44.64
CA ILE A 42 -24.52 -25.95 -43.53
C ILE A 42 -23.67 -26.89 -42.67
N PRO A 43 -23.24 -26.46 -41.46
CA PRO A 43 -22.44 -27.31 -40.60
C PRO A 43 -23.30 -28.48 -40.09
N SER A 44 -22.77 -29.70 -40.25
CA SER A 44 -23.41 -30.94 -39.79
C SER A 44 -22.80 -31.44 -38.47
N ASN A 45 -21.60 -30.96 -38.12
CA ASN A 45 -20.88 -31.30 -36.87
C ASN A 45 -20.53 -30.03 -36.07
N GLY A 46 -20.28 -30.19 -34.76
CA GLY A 46 -19.88 -29.12 -33.85
C GLY A 46 -18.54 -28.48 -34.22
N GLU A 47 -17.55 -29.26 -34.66
CA GLU A 47 -16.27 -28.70 -35.09
C GLU A 47 -16.37 -27.89 -36.41
N GLU A 48 -17.20 -28.34 -37.36
CA GLU A 48 -17.49 -27.59 -38.60
C GLU A 48 -18.16 -26.24 -38.28
N TYR A 49 -19.07 -26.25 -37.30
CA TYR A 49 -19.72 -25.05 -36.80
C TYR A 49 -18.69 -24.08 -36.18
N LEU A 50 -17.80 -24.57 -35.32
CA LEU A 50 -16.76 -23.74 -34.71
C LEU A 50 -15.81 -23.12 -35.75
N LEU A 51 -15.43 -23.90 -36.77
CA LEU A 51 -14.61 -23.39 -37.87
C LEU A 51 -15.32 -22.25 -38.63
N LYS A 52 -16.63 -22.39 -38.88
CA LYS A 52 -17.45 -21.35 -39.52
C LYS A 52 -17.51 -20.08 -38.67
N VAL A 53 -17.74 -20.21 -37.36
CA VAL A 53 -17.75 -19.09 -36.41
C VAL A 53 -16.38 -18.39 -36.34
N MET A 54 -15.27 -19.15 -36.34
CA MET A 54 -13.93 -18.58 -36.34
C MET A 54 -13.64 -17.76 -37.61
N LYS A 55 -14.04 -18.27 -38.79
CA LYS A 55 -13.90 -17.54 -40.06
C LYS A 55 -14.81 -16.32 -40.13
N GLU A 56 -16.05 -16.44 -39.65
CA GLU A 56 -16.97 -15.31 -39.55
C GLU A 56 -16.40 -14.21 -38.63
N ARG A 57 -15.85 -14.60 -37.47
CA ARG A 57 -15.24 -13.66 -36.51
C ARG A 57 -14.08 -12.85 -37.11
N GLN A 58 -13.33 -13.42 -38.04
CA GLN A 58 -12.23 -12.73 -38.74
C GLN A 58 -12.73 -11.58 -39.63
N ASN A 59 -13.99 -11.63 -40.08
CA ASN A 59 -14.59 -10.59 -40.92
C ASN A 59 -15.03 -9.36 -40.10
N TYR A 60 -15.16 -9.50 -38.78
CA TYR A 60 -15.58 -8.42 -37.88
C TYR A 60 -14.40 -7.77 -37.17
N SER A 61 -14.48 -6.46 -36.92
CA SER A 61 -13.48 -5.73 -36.14
C SER A 61 -13.34 -6.30 -34.73
N THR A 62 -12.12 -6.28 -34.18
CA THR A 62 -11.88 -6.78 -32.82
C THR A 62 -12.57 -5.91 -31.77
N VAL A 63 -12.48 -4.59 -31.95
CA VAL A 63 -13.08 -3.57 -31.09
C VAL A 63 -13.93 -2.66 -31.95
N THR A 64 -15.15 -2.41 -31.51
CA THR A 64 -16.08 -1.47 -32.14
C THR A 64 -16.45 -0.42 -31.11
N THR A 65 -16.26 0.85 -31.44
CA THR A 65 -16.59 1.98 -30.56
C THR A 65 -17.87 2.65 -31.02
N CYS A 66 -18.81 2.86 -30.11
CA CYS A 66 -20.02 3.64 -30.37
C CYS A 66 -19.83 5.06 -29.83
N ASN A 67 -19.95 6.08 -30.70
CA ASN A 67 -19.85 7.47 -30.28
C ASN A 67 -21.19 7.93 -29.68
N ARG A 68 -21.26 8.00 -28.35
CA ARG A 68 -22.42 8.50 -27.60
C ARG A 68 -22.01 9.70 -26.76
N ASP A 69 -22.89 10.69 -26.67
CA ASP A 69 -22.66 11.84 -25.81
C ASP A 69 -23.01 11.49 -24.35
N PHE A 70 -21.99 11.52 -23.49
CA PHE A 70 -22.10 11.27 -22.05
C PHE A 70 -22.01 12.55 -21.21
N SER A 71 -21.96 13.73 -21.83
CA SER A 71 -21.77 15.02 -21.14
C SER A 71 -22.84 15.27 -20.06
N LYS A 72 -24.06 14.78 -20.29
CA LYS A 72 -25.18 14.86 -19.32
C LYS A 72 -24.93 14.15 -17.99
N PHE A 73 -24.02 13.19 -17.94
CA PHE A 73 -23.73 12.40 -16.74
C PHE A 73 -22.57 12.94 -15.91
N ALA A 74 -21.80 13.90 -16.43
CA ALA A 74 -20.64 14.46 -15.75
C ALA A 74 -21.01 15.09 -14.39
N ARG A 75 -22.20 15.67 -14.28
CA ARG A 75 -22.70 16.29 -13.04
C ARG A 75 -23.04 15.29 -11.94
N ASN A 76 -23.34 14.04 -12.30
CA ASN A 76 -23.82 13.00 -11.37
C ASN A 76 -22.73 11.99 -11.01
N GLN A 77 -21.46 12.29 -11.30
CA GLN A 77 -20.36 11.41 -10.91
C GLN A 77 -20.09 11.55 -9.41
N SER A 78 -19.95 10.41 -8.73
CA SER A 78 -19.47 10.39 -7.35
C SER A 78 -18.14 11.13 -7.27
N CYS A 79 -17.95 11.95 -6.23
CA CYS A 79 -16.69 12.64 -6.03
C CYS A 79 -15.56 11.60 -5.86
N PHE A 80 -14.46 11.80 -6.58
CA PHE A 80 -13.24 11.09 -6.27
C PHE A 80 -12.74 11.57 -4.90
N VAL A 81 -12.29 10.62 -4.06
CA VAL A 81 -11.69 10.95 -2.75
C VAL A 81 -10.52 11.90 -2.99
N LYS A 82 -10.66 13.15 -2.54
CA LYS A 82 -9.59 14.14 -2.62
C LYS A 82 -8.66 13.92 -1.44
N GLU A 83 -7.36 13.81 -1.70
CA GLU A 83 -6.39 13.78 -0.63
C GLU A 83 -6.43 15.10 0.15
N LEU A 84 -6.48 14.99 1.48
CA LEU A 84 -6.37 16.15 2.36
C LEU A 84 -4.96 16.76 2.20
N PRO A 85 -4.86 18.10 2.14
CA PRO A 85 -3.56 18.77 2.05
C PRO A 85 -2.73 18.46 3.30
N HIS A 86 -1.44 18.17 3.09
CA HIS A 86 -0.51 17.97 4.19
C HIS A 86 -0.21 19.32 4.86
N ALA A 87 -0.22 19.35 6.19
CA ALA A 87 0.20 20.53 6.95
C ALA A 87 1.64 20.91 6.57
N LYS A 88 1.86 22.20 6.28
CA LYS A 88 3.17 22.71 5.91
C LYS A 88 3.88 23.23 7.15
N ALA A 89 5.08 22.71 7.38
CA ALA A 89 5.93 23.21 8.45
C ALA A 89 6.45 24.63 8.12
N PRO A 90 6.61 25.50 9.13
CA PRO A 90 7.34 26.76 9.00
C PRO A 90 8.75 26.51 8.43
N GLU A 91 9.24 27.42 7.58
CA GLU A 91 10.52 27.23 6.88
C GLU A 91 11.71 27.09 7.84
N SER A 92 11.68 27.84 8.94
CA SER A 92 12.66 27.82 10.04
C SER A 92 12.80 26.45 10.72
N LEU A 93 11.73 25.64 10.71
CA LEU A 93 11.65 24.35 11.40
C LEU A 93 11.88 23.16 10.44
N LYS A 94 12.21 23.43 9.17
CA LYS A 94 12.54 22.37 8.22
C LYS A 94 13.99 21.92 8.42
N PRO A 95 14.24 20.63 8.66
CA PRO A 95 15.61 20.14 8.76
C PRO A 95 16.30 20.15 7.40
N THR A 96 17.63 20.34 7.41
CA THR A 96 18.44 20.21 6.20
C THR A 96 18.40 18.78 5.66
N ILE A 97 18.67 18.62 4.37
CA ILE A 97 18.73 17.29 3.74
C ILE A 97 19.85 16.43 4.32
N GLU A 98 20.98 17.04 4.66
CA GLU A 98 22.13 16.38 5.28
C GLU A 98 21.76 15.79 6.63
N TRP A 99 21.06 16.56 7.48
CA TRP A 99 20.60 16.08 8.78
C TRP A 99 19.62 14.91 8.62
N GLN A 100 18.68 14.99 7.68
CA GLN A 100 17.75 13.90 7.38
C GLN A 100 18.49 12.62 6.97
N ASN A 101 19.50 12.72 6.11
CA ASN A 101 20.31 11.59 5.68
C ASN A 101 21.06 10.94 6.85
N ILE A 102 21.62 11.74 7.77
CA ILE A 102 22.27 11.24 8.99
C ILE A 102 21.26 10.46 9.85
N GLN A 103 20.07 11.03 10.09
CA GLN A 103 19.03 10.37 10.88
C GLN A 103 18.59 9.04 10.25
N VAL A 104 18.41 9.00 8.93
CA VAL A 104 18.07 7.76 8.21
C VAL A 104 19.16 6.72 8.33
N ALA A 105 20.43 7.12 8.21
CA ALA A 105 21.57 6.21 8.34
C ALA A 105 21.67 5.62 9.75
N ASP A 106 21.53 6.45 10.78
CA ASP A 106 21.59 5.99 12.17
C ASP A 106 20.38 5.13 12.54
N PHE A 107 19.18 5.49 12.08
CA PHE A 107 17.99 4.66 12.25
C PHE A 107 18.14 3.29 11.60
N SER A 108 18.77 3.23 10.41
CA SER A 108 19.08 1.97 9.73
C SER A 108 20.02 1.07 10.56
N LYS A 109 21.04 1.64 11.20
CA LYS A 109 21.94 0.90 12.12
C LYS A 109 21.16 0.32 13.30
N VAL A 110 20.26 1.10 13.91
CA VAL A 110 19.40 0.65 15.03
C VAL A 110 18.49 -0.50 14.59
N ARG A 111 17.83 -0.38 13.43
CA ARG A 111 16.97 -1.45 12.90
C ARG A 111 17.75 -2.72 12.57
N MET A 112 18.95 -2.58 12.02
CA MET A 112 19.82 -3.72 11.76
C MET A 112 20.23 -4.43 13.05
N TYR A 113 20.56 -3.67 14.10
CA TYR A 113 20.87 -4.23 15.42
C TYR A 113 19.66 -5.00 16.00
N ILE A 114 18.48 -4.39 16.00
CA ILE A 114 17.24 -5.03 16.50
C ILE A 114 16.89 -6.27 15.68
N SER A 115 17.02 -6.21 14.35
CA SER A 115 16.77 -7.35 13.47
C SER A 115 17.66 -8.55 13.83
N ARG A 116 18.96 -8.32 14.06
CA ARG A 116 19.90 -9.37 14.50
C ARG A 116 19.51 -9.98 15.84
N LEU A 117 19.07 -9.15 16.78
CA LEU A 117 18.59 -9.63 18.08
C LEU A 117 17.31 -10.46 17.96
N ILE A 118 16.36 -10.05 17.13
CA ILE A 118 15.13 -10.81 16.90
C ILE A 118 15.43 -12.19 16.29
N SER A 119 16.41 -12.29 15.39
CA SER A 119 16.85 -13.56 14.82
C SER A 119 17.52 -14.49 15.84
N ASN A 120 18.25 -13.93 16.81
CA ASN A 120 19.02 -14.68 17.81
C ASN A 120 18.43 -14.50 19.21
N ARG A 121 17.36 -15.25 19.52
CA ARG A 121 16.68 -15.20 20.83
C ARG A 121 17.57 -15.51 22.04
N SER A 122 18.68 -16.21 21.86
CA SER A 122 19.66 -16.47 22.92
C SER A 122 20.39 -15.21 23.41
N LEU A 123 20.45 -14.16 22.59
CA LEU A 123 21.05 -12.86 22.93
C LEU A 123 20.07 -11.91 23.61
N TRP A 124 18.85 -12.36 23.88
CA TRP A 124 17.84 -11.50 24.49
C TRP A 124 18.21 -11.18 25.94
N PRO A 125 17.91 -9.95 26.40
CA PRO A 125 18.03 -9.62 27.81
C PRO A 125 17.22 -10.61 28.66
N LYS A 126 17.76 -10.99 29.82
CA LYS A 126 17.05 -11.88 30.77
C LYS A 126 15.79 -11.22 31.35
N ASP A 127 15.73 -9.90 31.29
CA ASP A 127 14.63 -9.07 31.82
C ASP A 127 13.54 -8.80 30.76
N VAL A 128 13.44 -9.60 29.69
CA VAL A 128 12.34 -9.48 28.72
C VAL A 128 11.05 -9.85 29.42
N ILE A 129 10.15 -8.87 29.50
CA ILE A 129 8.82 -9.05 30.09
C ILE A 129 7.87 -9.37 28.94
N ASN A 130 7.19 -10.51 29.00
CA ASN A 130 6.08 -10.76 28.10
C ASN A 130 4.94 -9.83 28.49
N ILE A 131 4.58 -8.90 27.62
CA ILE A 131 3.55 -7.90 27.90
C ILE A 131 2.29 -8.34 27.19
N GLU A 132 1.38 -8.90 27.97
CA GLU A 132 0.04 -9.25 27.54
C GLU A 132 -0.86 -8.05 27.82
N ILE A 133 -1.05 -7.23 26.79
CA ILE A 133 -2.06 -6.16 26.80
C ILE A 133 -3.15 -6.54 25.83
N ASP A 134 -4.39 -6.39 26.28
CA ASP A 134 -5.56 -6.45 25.41
C ASP A 134 -5.51 -5.28 24.41
N PRO A 135 -5.48 -5.54 23.08
CA PRO A 135 -5.37 -4.51 22.06
C PRO A 135 -6.39 -3.36 22.23
N ASP A 136 -7.60 -3.68 22.69
CA ASP A 136 -8.71 -2.73 22.80
C ASP A 136 -8.69 -1.91 24.10
N ASN A 137 -7.82 -2.27 25.06
CA ASN A 137 -7.76 -1.60 26.36
C ASN A 137 -6.83 -0.37 26.32
N ILE A 138 -7.38 0.76 25.90
CA ILE A 138 -6.67 2.04 25.80
C ILE A 138 -6.02 2.45 27.15
N ALA A 139 -6.70 2.22 28.27
CA ALA A 139 -6.18 2.61 29.59
C ALA A 139 -4.91 1.82 29.98
N ALA A 140 -4.85 0.53 29.64
CA ALA A 140 -3.67 -0.30 29.87
C ALA A 140 -2.46 0.20 29.05
N TRP A 141 -2.71 0.58 27.80
CA TRP A 141 -1.69 1.19 26.94
C TRP A 141 -1.19 2.53 27.45
N MET A 142 -2.09 3.42 27.86
CA MET A 142 -1.72 4.70 28.45
C MET A 142 -0.88 4.50 29.71
N ASN A 143 -1.27 3.57 30.59
CA ASN A 143 -0.48 3.22 31.77
C ASN A 143 0.92 2.71 31.41
N LEU A 144 1.03 1.87 30.38
CA LEU A 144 2.32 1.39 29.89
C LEU A 144 3.20 2.54 29.39
N PHE A 145 2.64 3.44 28.57
CA PHE A 145 3.39 4.56 28.01
C PHE A 145 3.80 5.59 29.06
N GLU A 146 2.99 5.79 30.10
CA GLU A 146 3.27 6.75 31.18
C GLU A 146 4.23 6.19 32.24
N ASN A 147 4.11 4.91 32.61
CA ASN A 147 4.85 4.35 33.75
C ASN A 147 6.11 3.58 33.35
N LYS A 148 6.18 3.02 32.13
CA LYS A 148 7.35 2.26 31.67
C LYS A 148 8.17 3.06 30.66
N ASP A 149 9.46 2.76 30.59
CA ASP A 149 10.34 3.30 29.56
C ASP A 149 10.36 2.35 28.35
N PRO A 150 10.50 2.88 27.12
CA PRO A 150 10.61 2.09 25.89
C PRO A 150 11.99 1.42 25.78
N LYS A 151 12.31 0.55 26.74
CA LYS A 151 13.50 -0.29 26.71
C LYS A 151 13.31 -1.45 25.75
N LEU A 152 14.41 -1.94 25.20
CA LEU A 152 14.39 -3.04 24.26
C LEU A 152 13.76 -4.31 24.87
N SER A 153 13.99 -4.58 26.15
CA SER A 153 13.36 -5.70 26.87
C SER A 153 11.83 -5.62 26.93
N CYS A 154 11.28 -4.40 26.89
CA CYS A 154 9.85 -4.13 26.89
C CYS A 154 9.25 -4.33 25.49
N VAL A 155 9.88 -3.73 24.46
CA VAL A 155 9.34 -3.77 23.09
C VAL A 155 9.56 -5.13 22.42
N LEU A 156 10.66 -5.84 22.71
CA LEU A 156 10.87 -7.21 22.20
C LEU A 156 9.90 -8.23 22.80
N GLY A 157 9.38 -7.95 24.01
CA GLY A 157 8.39 -8.78 24.69
C GLY A 157 6.96 -8.53 24.23
N LEU A 158 6.72 -7.49 23.41
CA LEU A 158 5.41 -7.26 22.79
C LEU A 158 5.22 -8.15 21.57
N HIS A 159 4.02 -8.68 21.41
CA HIS A 159 3.65 -9.39 20.20
C HIS A 159 3.59 -8.43 19.01
N HIS A 160 4.01 -8.87 17.81
CA HIS A 160 4.09 -8.02 16.62
C HIS A 160 2.74 -7.40 16.23
N ALA A 161 1.64 -8.13 16.43
CA ALA A 161 0.28 -7.62 16.17
C ALA A 161 -0.10 -6.42 17.05
N LEU A 162 0.55 -6.24 18.20
CA LEU A 162 0.29 -5.15 19.14
C LEU A 162 1.03 -3.85 18.79
N LEU A 163 2.03 -3.91 17.90
CA LEU A 163 2.80 -2.72 17.50
C LEU A 163 1.92 -1.72 16.76
N ASP A 164 1.09 -2.20 15.84
CA ASP A 164 0.19 -1.35 15.04
C ASP A 164 -0.86 -0.70 15.95
N HIS A 165 -1.48 -1.46 16.86
CA HIS A 165 -2.43 -0.95 17.85
C HIS A 165 -1.79 0.10 18.78
N GLY A 166 -0.58 -0.16 19.28
CA GLY A 166 0.09 0.82 20.13
C GLY A 166 0.53 2.08 19.37
N LEU A 167 0.88 1.98 18.08
CA LEU A 167 1.08 3.15 17.21
C LEU A 167 -0.21 3.95 17.03
N GLU A 168 -1.35 3.30 16.83
CA GLU A 168 -2.66 3.97 16.75
C GLU A 168 -3.03 4.70 18.03
N ILE A 169 -2.77 4.09 19.19
CA ILE A 169 -3.01 4.74 20.49
C ILE A 169 -2.05 5.93 20.68
N LEU A 170 -0.80 5.81 20.27
CA LEU A 170 0.14 6.96 20.26
C LEU A 170 -0.37 8.09 19.35
N ILE A 171 -0.97 7.78 18.21
CA ILE A 171 -1.62 8.77 17.34
C ILE A 171 -2.79 9.45 18.07
N GLU A 172 -3.65 8.70 18.77
CA GLU A 172 -4.74 9.27 19.57
C GLU A 172 -4.21 10.18 20.71
N MET A 173 -3.07 9.82 21.30
CA MET A 173 -2.40 10.68 22.28
C MET A 173 -1.87 11.97 21.64
N LEU A 174 -1.40 11.92 20.40
CA LEU A 174 -0.96 13.12 19.66
C LEU A 174 -2.13 14.05 19.34
N ASP A 175 -3.34 13.53 19.13
CA ASP A 175 -4.55 14.36 18.94
C ASP A 175 -4.92 15.19 20.17
N LYS A 176 -4.47 14.78 21.37
CA LYS A 176 -4.68 15.51 22.63
C LYS A 176 -3.65 16.61 22.86
N VAL A 177 -2.65 16.77 21.98
CA VAL A 177 -1.61 17.81 22.10
C VAL A 177 -2.22 19.16 21.74
N LYS A 178 -2.15 20.11 22.68
CA LYS A 178 -2.68 21.47 22.47
C LYS A 178 -1.89 22.19 21.35
N PRO A 179 -2.56 23.01 20.52
CA PRO A 179 -1.86 23.84 19.54
C PRO A 179 -0.79 24.72 20.21
N GLY A 180 0.42 24.76 19.64
CA GLY A 180 1.57 25.48 20.20
C GLY A 180 2.44 24.66 21.15
N SER A 181 1.99 23.49 21.59
CA SER A 181 2.81 22.56 22.38
C SER A 181 3.58 21.58 21.49
N THR A 182 4.74 21.12 21.96
CA THR A 182 5.53 20.07 21.31
C THR A 182 5.13 18.68 21.80
N ILE A 183 5.56 17.65 21.06
CA ILE A 183 5.37 16.25 21.43
C ILE A 183 6.18 15.95 22.70
N ASN A 184 5.55 15.28 23.67
CA ASN A 184 6.23 14.85 24.89
C ASN A 184 7.41 13.94 24.55
N TYR A 185 8.56 14.17 25.18
CA TYR A 185 9.77 13.38 25.01
C TYR A 185 9.52 11.87 25.17
N LYS A 186 8.75 11.46 26.18
CA LYS A 186 8.44 10.04 26.42
C LYS A 186 7.60 9.44 25.29
N THR A 187 6.61 10.16 24.79
CA THR A 187 5.80 9.76 23.63
C THR A 187 6.68 9.61 22.39
N GLY A 188 7.61 10.56 22.15
CA GLY A 188 8.56 10.48 21.04
C GLY A 188 9.48 9.27 21.12
N GLN A 189 9.96 8.89 22.31
CA GLN A 189 10.75 7.68 22.51
C GLN A 189 9.96 6.40 22.21
N TRP A 190 8.69 6.32 22.64
CA TRP A 190 7.82 5.18 22.33
C TRP A 190 7.55 5.04 20.83
N ILE A 191 7.24 6.15 20.17
CA ILE A 191 7.10 6.18 18.70
C ILE A 191 8.38 5.66 18.04
N TYR A 192 9.55 6.21 18.40
CA TYR A 192 10.82 5.79 17.82
C TYR A 192 11.12 4.30 18.05
N ALA A 193 10.87 3.80 19.26
CA ALA A 193 11.09 2.40 19.59
C ALA A 193 10.16 1.46 18.79
N PHE A 194 8.90 1.84 18.59
CA PHE A 194 7.94 1.05 17.83
C PHE A 194 8.31 1.03 16.35
N LEU A 195 8.69 2.18 15.79
CA LEU A 195 9.20 2.28 14.41
C LEU A 195 10.45 1.42 14.20
N ALA A 196 11.35 1.38 15.18
CA ALA A 196 12.57 0.58 15.11
C ALA A 196 12.27 -0.93 15.10
N CYS A 197 11.19 -1.34 15.75
CA CYS A 197 10.73 -2.74 15.83
C CYS A 197 9.78 -3.17 14.70
N THR A 198 9.25 -2.23 13.91
CA THR A 198 8.41 -2.55 12.74
C THR A 198 9.17 -3.46 11.77
N ARG A 199 8.56 -4.57 11.37
CA ARG A 199 9.16 -5.53 10.41
C ARG A 199 8.88 -5.14 8.96
N GLN A 200 9.72 -5.62 8.06
CA GLN A 200 9.55 -5.50 6.61
C GLN A 200 9.26 -6.89 6.02
N PRO A 201 8.47 -7.01 4.94
CA PRO A 201 7.79 -5.92 4.22
C PRO A 201 6.65 -5.32 5.03
N LEU A 202 6.39 -4.02 4.87
CA LEU A 202 5.29 -3.36 5.55
C LEU A 202 3.97 -3.78 4.91
N LEU A 203 2.96 -4.04 5.74
CA LEU A 203 1.59 -4.23 5.29
C LEU A 203 0.97 -2.88 4.90
N SER A 204 -0.10 -2.93 4.10
CA SER A 204 -0.85 -1.74 3.70
C SER A 204 -1.35 -0.96 4.92
N ASP A 205 -1.87 -1.67 5.92
CA ASP A 205 -2.44 -1.06 7.12
C ASP A 205 -1.36 -0.37 7.95
N THR A 206 -0.23 -1.03 8.20
CA THR A 206 0.93 -0.42 8.85
C THR A 206 1.39 0.83 8.09
N THR A 207 1.43 0.79 6.76
CA THR A 207 1.80 1.96 5.94
C THR A 207 0.80 3.11 6.11
N SER A 208 -0.49 2.81 6.21
CA SER A 208 -1.55 3.80 6.50
C SER A 208 -1.34 4.46 7.88
N ILE A 209 -1.09 3.65 8.92
CA ILE A 209 -0.82 4.11 10.29
C ILE A 209 0.39 5.06 10.30
N LEU A 210 1.50 4.66 9.66
CA LEU A 210 2.71 5.50 9.58
C LEU A 210 2.47 6.84 8.85
N ARG A 211 1.65 6.84 7.79
CA ARG A 211 1.27 8.07 7.10
C ARG A 211 0.40 8.97 7.97
N ASN A 212 -0.54 8.40 8.72
CA ASN A 212 -1.38 9.15 9.66
C ASN A 212 -0.55 9.75 10.79
N LEU A 213 0.37 8.98 11.37
CA LEU A 213 1.35 9.46 12.34
C LEU A 213 2.16 10.64 11.80
N ALA A 214 2.73 10.51 10.59
CA ALA A 214 3.51 11.57 9.97
C ALA A 214 2.67 12.84 9.71
N ARG A 215 1.40 12.69 9.30
CA ARG A 215 0.47 13.82 9.13
C ARG A 215 0.21 14.52 10.46
N LYS A 216 -0.03 13.78 11.55
CA LYS A 216 -0.24 14.34 12.88
C LYS A 216 1.00 15.06 13.41
N CYS A 217 2.19 14.48 13.25
CA CYS A 217 3.43 15.17 13.58
C CYS A 217 3.61 16.46 12.76
N ALA A 218 3.24 16.46 11.47
CA ALA A 218 3.31 17.65 10.63
C ALA A 218 2.28 18.73 11.05
N GLU A 219 1.08 18.32 11.44
CA GLU A 219 0.01 19.19 11.97
C GLU A 219 0.44 19.84 13.29
N ILE A 220 0.98 19.08 14.24
CA ILE A 220 1.51 19.64 15.49
C ILE A 220 2.63 20.65 15.18
N ARG A 221 3.57 20.28 14.29
CA ARG A 221 4.68 21.15 13.90
C ARG A 221 4.23 22.45 13.22
N SER A 222 3.13 22.46 12.47
CA SER A 222 2.64 23.68 11.83
C SER A 222 2.08 24.71 12.81
N HIS A 223 1.71 24.29 14.02
CA HIS A 223 1.20 25.17 15.07
C HIS A 223 2.28 25.63 16.06
N LEU A 224 3.54 25.21 15.89
CA LEU A 224 4.64 25.66 16.75
C LEU A 224 5.01 27.11 16.41
N ASN A 225 4.90 27.99 17.40
CA ASN A 225 5.34 29.38 17.26
C ASN A 225 6.87 29.41 17.17
N THR A 226 7.39 30.03 16.11
CA THR A 226 8.84 30.25 15.93
C THR A 226 9.27 31.63 16.48
N GLU A 227 8.41 32.32 17.22
CA GLU A 227 8.78 33.57 17.88
C GLU A 227 9.53 33.27 19.19
N MET A 228 10.83 32.99 19.04
CA MET A 228 11.88 33.25 20.02
C MET A 228 13.14 33.69 19.29
#